data_AF-A0A0S8HIC7-F1
#
_entry.id   AF-A0A0S8HIC7-F1
#
_cell.length_a   1.000
_cell.length_b   1.000
_cell.length_c   1.000
_cell.angle_alpha   90.00
_cell.angle_beta   90.00
_cell.angle_gamma   90.00
#
_symmetry.space_group_name_H-M   'P 1'
#
loop_
_entity.id
_entity.type
_entity.pdbx_description
1 polymer ?
#
loop_
_entity_poly.entity_id
_entity_poly.type
_entity_poly.pdbx_seq_one_letter_code
_entity_poly.pdbx_strand_id
1 'polypeptide(L)'
;RPFLEQVARNVRNGERIWREIEIAIALYSCYFPANRRAFFNHLRRARRLMLDSARVLGEHLRETDAYCSTTASGPYMPAADAQALAAILDHQNDDFPFPALKAYLASHERYNEIRRMCRPYVSVRKEMAARNRRLLSQSLRAAERAVRLLARPQHALYRDNVMAWVEYVRAELDWLTPPTMSCPADDRTGPDEGFRAMVRDHCYRWGERCWEDFGSFFRRQDFFGPGRCDCRATAAPAGLKVSLREHDIDWPQRRALWGQHRGTQNQTGFMQVFLDPGSTHRRVLQYTIYFRGEGGTAAAFEELPGGRMIHHPPTTLRGCQGHFEHTDSSWRFDLVIPWEQLGRRPRRGERWRMNLFTNPSVTRNRRMIWCQGYEYRSDVARLGGLVFV
;
A
#
# COMPACT_ATOMS: atom_id res chain seq x y z
N ARG A 1 -39.85 8.06 20.90
CA ARG A 1 -38.50 7.86 21.50
C ARG A 1 -37.44 7.54 20.44
N PRO A 2 -37.61 6.56 19.52
CA PRO A 2 -36.60 6.22 18.51
C PRO A 2 -36.33 7.33 17.48
N PHE A 3 -37.36 8.11 17.12
CA PHE A 3 -37.22 9.21 16.15
C PHE A 3 -36.35 10.36 16.68
N LEU A 4 -36.54 10.79 17.93
CA LEU A 4 -35.76 11.87 18.53
C LEU A 4 -34.29 11.47 18.71
N GLU A 5 -34.03 10.22 19.07
CA GLU A 5 -32.68 9.66 19.15
C GLU A 5 -32.00 9.62 17.77
N GLN A 6 -32.74 9.24 16.72
CA GLN A 6 -32.27 9.29 15.34
C GLN A 6 -31.94 10.71 14.88
N VAL A 7 -32.80 11.68 15.17
CA VAL A 7 -32.58 13.10 14.84
C VAL A 7 -31.33 13.63 15.53
N ALA A 8 -31.19 13.37 16.84
CA ALA A 8 -30.03 13.80 17.61
C ALA A 8 -28.72 13.19 17.07
N ARG A 9 -28.74 11.91 16.68
CA ARG A 9 -27.61 11.24 16.03
C ARG A 9 -27.26 11.88 14.69
N ASN A 10 -28.26 12.20 13.85
CA ASN A 10 -28.02 12.86 12.57
C ASN A 10 -27.42 14.27 12.74
N VAL A 11 -27.87 15.03 13.73
CA VAL A 11 -27.28 16.34 14.06
C VAL A 11 -25.81 16.20 14.47
N ARG A 12 -25.47 15.25 15.35
CA ARG A 12 -24.08 14.97 15.75
C ARG A 12 -23.21 14.57 14.55
N ASN A 13 -23.75 13.76 13.63
CA ASN A 13 -23.04 13.39 12.40
C ASN A 13 -22.77 14.61 11.50
N GLY A 14 -23.78 15.47 11.32
CA GLY A 14 -23.62 16.72 10.57
C GLY A 14 -22.56 17.63 11.17
N GLU A 15 -22.56 17.77 12.50
CA GLU A 15 -21.55 18.55 13.22
C GLU A 15 -20.14 17.97 13.05
N ARG A 16 -19.99 16.64 13.17
CA ARG A 16 -18.69 15.98 12.91
C ARG A 16 -18.19 16.28 11.50
N ILE A 17 -19.03 16.11 10.47
CA ILE A 17 -18.63 16.31 9.07
C ILE A 17 -18.20 17.76 8.83
N TRP A 18 -18.98 18.73 9.35
CA TRP A 18 -18.62 20.15 9.24
C TRP A 18 -17.25 20.44 9.84
N ARG A 19 -16.98 19.93 11.06
CA ARG A 19 -15.67 20.10 11.72
C ARG A 19 -14.54 19.43 10.95
N GLU A 20 -14.76 18.23 10.42
CA GLU A 20 -13.78 17.54 9.57
C GLU A 20 -13.42 18.38 8.34
N ILE A 21 -14.39 19.03 7.69
CA ILE A 21 -14.16 19.92 6.55
C ILE A 21 -13.30 21.12 6.96
N GLU A 22 -13.60 21.77 8.10
CA GLU A 22 -12.79 22.89 8.58
C GLU A 22 -11.35 22.49 8.91
N ILE A 23 -11.18 21.32 9.55
CA ILE A 23 -9.86 20.72 9.81
C ILE A 23 -9.14 20.46 8.49
N ALA A 24 -9.81 19.85 7.52
CA ALA A 24 -9.28 19.56 6.20
C ALA A 24 -8.79 20.84 5.50
N ILE A 25 -9.60 21.90 5.49
CA ILE A 25 -9.23 23.19 4.90
C ILE A 25 -7.94 23.72 5.54
N ALA A 26 -7.84 23.68 6.88
CA ALA A 26 -6.64 24.13 7.59
C ALA A 26 -5.41 23.29 7.25
N LEU A 27 -5.55 21.96 7.19
CA LEU A 27 -4.48 21.04 6.83
C LEU A 27 -4.03 21.22 5.37
N TYR A 28 -4.96 21.24 4.41
CA TYR A 28 -4.63 21.40 2.99
C TYR A 28 -4.01 22.76 2.68
N SER A 29 -4.33 23.80 3.45
CA SER A 29 -3.65 25.10 3.35
C SER A 29 -2.14 25.00 3.64
N CYS A 30 -1.70 23.97 4.38
CA CYS A 30 -0.27 23.75 4.66
C CYS A 30 0.54 23.34 3.42
N TYR A 31 -0.08 22.93 2.31
CA TYR A 31 0.62 22.69 1.04
C TYR A 31 0.92 23.98 0.26
N PHE A 32 0.17 25.06 0.55
CA PHE A 32 0.26 26.33 -0.17
C PHE A 32 0.67 27.53 0.71
N PRO A 33 1.63 27.40 1.66
CA PRO A 33 1.96 28.49 2.56
C PRO A 33 2.73 29.59 1.84
N ALA A 34 2.34 30.85 2.09
CA ALA A 34 3.08 32.00 1.58
C ALA A 34 4.48 32.13 2.22
N ASN A 35 4.60 31.83 3.51
CA ASN A 35 5.82 31.92 4.31
C ASN A 35 5.80 30.93 5.49
N ARG A 36 6.92 30.82 6.22
CA ARG A 36 7.09 29.93 7.40
C ARG A 36 6.02 30.18 8.45
N ARG A 37 5.73 31.44 8.77
CA ARG A 37 4.71 31.82 9.77
C ARG A 37 3.32 31.32 9.36
N ALA A 38 2.95 31.45 8.08
CA ALA A 38 1.69 30.98 7.56
C ALA A 38 1.55 29.45 7.70
N PHE A 39 2.59 28.69 7.32
CA PHE A 39 2.60 27.22 7.48
C PHE A 39 2.30 26.79 8.93
N PHE A 40 3.04 27.30 9.91
CA PHE A 40 2.82 26.95 11.32
C PHE A 40 1.49 27.51 11.87
N ASN A 41 0.99 28.64 11.37
CA ASN A 41 -0.35 29.14 11.71
C ASN A 41 -1.45 28.18 11.25
N HIS A 42 -1.34 27.61 10.05
CA HIS A 42 -2.29 26.62 9.54
C HIS A 42 -2.29 25.34 10.39
N LEU A 43 -1.10 24.83 10.74
CA LEU A 43 -0.97 23.68 11.66
C LEU A 43 -1.57 23.96 13.05
N ARG A 44 -1.30 25.13 13.63
CA ARG A 44 -1.91 25.53 14.92
C ARG A 44 -3.43 25.62 14.84
N ARG A 45 -3.96 26.16 13.74
CA ARG A 45 -5.41 26.20 13.50
C ARG A 45 -6.00 24.80 13.40
N ALA A 46 -5.39 23.91 12.60
CA ALA A 46 -5.83 22.51 12.46
C ALA A 46 -5.84 21.79 13.81
N ARG A 47 -4.75 21.90 14.58
CA ARG A 47 -4.65 21.31 15.94
C ARG A 47 -5.75 21.82 16.87
N ARG A 48 -6.01 23.13 16.88
CA ARG A 48 -7.08 23.71 17.70
C ARG A 48 -8.45 23.15 17.31
N LEU A 49 -8.75 23.12 16.00
CA LEU A 49 -10.02 22.59 15.49
C LEU A 49 -10.20 21.10 15.84
N MET A 50 -9.13 20.31 15.77
CA MET A 50 -9.14 18.91 16.21
C MET A 50 -9.44 18.78 17.71
N LEU A 51 -8.77 19.54 18.58
CA LEU A 51 -9.05 19.53 20.02
C LEU A 51 -10.48 20.00 20.34
N ASP A 52 -10.96 21.03 19.64
CA ASP A 52 -12.34 21.49 19.76
C ASP A 52 -13.32 20.40 19.31
N SER A 53 -13.05 19.70 18.20
CA SER A 53 -13.88 18.58 17.75
C SER A 53 -13.90 17.44 18.76
N ALA A 54 -12.77 17.10 19.37
CA ALA A 54 -12.70 16.06 20.40
C ALA A 54 -13.52 16.45 21.64
N ARG A 55 -13.43 17.72 22.07
CA ARG A 55 -14.19 18.25 23.20
C ARG A 55 -15.69 18.26 22.96
N VAL A 56 -16.13 18.71 21.77
CA VAL A 56 -17.55 18.88 21.47
C VAL A 56 -18.24 17.54 21.21
N LEU A 57 -17.59 16.63 20.48
CA LEU A 57 -18.16 15.31 20.25
C LEU A 57 -18.04 14.40 21.48
N GLY A 58 -17.01 14.59 22.31
CA GLY A 58 -16.85 13.94 23.61
C GLY A 58 -17.06 12.42 23.55
N GLU A 59 -17.92 11.92 24.44
CA GLU A 59 -18.31 10.51 24.51
C GLU A 59 -19.09 10.02 23.28
N HIS A 60 -19.76 10.93 22.55
CA HIS A 60 -20.57 10.61 21.39
C HIS A 60 -19.74 10.38 20.11
N LEU A 61 -18.41 10.57 20.15
CA LEU A 61 -17.55 10.34 18.99
C LEU A 61 -17.78 8.93 18.39
N ARG A 62 -17.88 7.91 19.25
CA ARG A 62 -18.14 6.52 18.84
C ARG A 62 -19.47 6.33 18.13
N GLU A 63 -20.48 7.14 18.45
CA GLU A 63 -21.80 7.07 17.81
C GLU A 63 -21.75 7.54 16.34
N THR A 64 -20.70 8.28 15.97
CA THR A 64 -20.50 8.77 14.63
C THR A 64 -19.69 7.81 13.75
N ASP A 65 -19.06 6.76 14.32
CA ASP A 65 -18.14 5.85 13.63
C ASP A 65 -18.78 5.06 12.47
N ALA A 66 -20.11 5.07 12.37
CA ALA A 66 -20.85 4.57 11.21
C ALA A 66 -20.41 5.25 9.89
N TYR A 67 -19.87 6.47 9.96
CA TYR A 67 -19.33 7.20 8.80
C TYR A 67 -17.81 7.15 8.79
N CYS A 68 -17.24 6.70 7.67
CA CYS A 68 -15.80 6.78 7.42
C CYS A 68 -15.33 8.23 7.53
N SER A 69 -14.14 8.45 8.10
CA SER A 69 -13.53 9.79 8.08
C SER A 69 -13.36 10.28 6.64
N THR A 70 -13.61 11.57 6.45
CA THR A 70 -13.41 12.27 5.17
C THR A 70 -11.97 12.74 4.99
N THR A 71 -11.18 12.76 6.07
CA THR A 71 -9.80 13.26 6.11
C THR A 71 -8.74 12.16 6.23
N ALA A 72 -9.14 10.93 6.60
CA ALA A 72 -8.29 9.75 6.64
C ALA A 72 -9.10 8.49 6.30
N SER A 73 -8.46 7.40 5.85
CA SER A 73 -9.16 6.12 5.66
C SER A 73 -9.24 5.27 6.94
N GLY A 74 -8.85 5.84 8.09
CA GLY A 74 -8.90 5.25 9.42
C GLY A 74 -10.03 5.82 10.30
N PRO A 75 -10.11 5.39 11.58
CA PRO A 75 -11.06 5.95 12.54
C PRO A 75 -10.80 7.45 12.75
N TYR A 76 -11.87 8.22 12.97
CA TYR A 76 -11.76 9.65 13.25
C TYR A 76 -11.28 9.85 14.69
N MET A 77 -10.00 10.19 14.88
CA MET A 77 -9.34 10.27 16.18
C MET A 77 -8.75 11.67 16.44
N PRO A 78 -9.58 12.72 16.50
CA PRO A 78 -9.11 14.10 16.49
C PRO A 78 -8.16 14.45 17.64
N ALA A 79 -8.32 13.87 18.83
CA ALA A 79 -7.40 14.11 19.95
C ALA A 79 -5.98 13.56 19.71
N ALA A 80 -5.88 12.32 19.21
CA ALA A 80 -4.58 11.72 18.87
C ALA A 80 -3.93 12.43 17.68
N ASP A 81 -4.74 12.83 16.70
CA ASP A 81 -4.27 13.56 15.52
C ASP A 81 -3.74 14.96 15.89
N ALA A 82 -4.38 15.63 16.85
CA ALA A 82 -3.89 16.89 17.41
C ALA A 82 -2.52 16.75 18.10
N GLN A 83 -2.24 15.62 18.73
CA GLN A 83 -0.92 15.34 19.31
C GLN A 83 0.14 15.15 18.22
N ALA A 84 -0.19 14.46 17.13
CA ALA A 84 0.72 14.34 15.98
C ALA A 84 1.06 15.71 15.38
N LEU A 85 0.10 16.63 15.30
CA LEU A 85 0.36 18.01 14.87
C LEU A 85 1.23 18.78 15.86
N ALA A 86 1.07 18.55 17.17
CA ALA A 86 1.91 19.19 18.19
C ALA A 86 3.40 18.85 17.99
N ALA A 87 3.71 17.58 17.71
CA ALA A 87 5.07 17.15 17.43
C ALA A 87 5.72 17.85 16.22
N ILE A 88 4.92 18.29 15.23
CA ILE A 88 5.40 19.09 14.09
C ILE A 88 5.62 20.55 14.52
N LEU A 89 4.74 21.08 15.37
CA LEU A 89 4.83 22.46 15.88
C LEU A 89 6.07 22.69 16.75
N ASP A 90 6.62 21.65 17.37
CA ASP A 90 7.87 21.74 18.14
C ASP A 90 9.05 22.22 17.28
N HIS A 91 9.00 21.96 15.97
CA HIS A 91 10.01 22.39 15.00
C HIS A 91 9.82 23.83 14.50
N GLN A 92 8.87 24.60 15.06
CA GLN A 92 8.56 25.94 14.57
C GLN A 92 9.69 26.95 14.70
N ASN A 93 10.67 26.66 15.56
CA ASN A 93 11.84 27.51 15.83
C ASN A 93 13.14 26.96 15.25
N ASP A 94 13.13 25.78 14.62
CA ASP A 94 14.33 25.15 14.10
C ASP A 94 14.99 25.96 12.97
N ASP A 95 16.31 25.87 12.81
CA ASP A 95 16.98 26.49 11.68
C ASP A 95 16.82 25.61 10.43
N PHE A 96 15.96 26.04 9.50
CA PHE A 96 15.84 25.44 8.18
C PHE A 96 15.40 26.50 7.15
N PRO A 97 15.85 26.38 5.89
CA PRO A 97 15.45 27.29 4.83
C PRO A 97 14.00 26.99 4.43
N PHE A 98 13.08 27.92 4.70
CA PHE A 98 11.68 27.79 4.28
C PHE A 98 11.49 27.48 2.78
N PRO A 99 12.31 27.99 1.83
CA PRO A 99 12.23 27.57 0.44
C PRO A 99 12.39 26.06 0.23
N ALA A 100 13.16 25.35 1.07
CA ALA A 100 13.29 23.89 1.01
C ALA A 100 12.00 23.20 1.43
N LEU A 101 11.39 23.63 2.56
CA LEU A 101 10.08 23.13 2.99
C LEU A 101 9.02 23.38 1.91
N LYS A 102 8.99 24.59 1.31
CA LYS A 102 8.05 24.91 0.24
C LYS A 102 8.22 24.00 -1.00
N ALA A 103 9.47 23.71 -1.39
CA ALA A 103 9.75 22.77 -2.48
C ALA A 103 9.34 21.33 -2.13
N TYR A 104 9.56 20.91 -0.88
CA TYR A 104 9.12 19.62 -0.37
C TYR A 104 7.60 19.47 -0.37
N LEU A 105 6.88 20.49 0.10
CA LEU A 105 5.41 20.51 0.08
C LEU A 105 4.85 20.50 -1.35
N ALA A 106 5.50 21.18 -2.29
CA ALA A 106 5.13 21.11 -3.70
C ALA A 106 5.32 19.70 -4.29
N SER A 107 6.32 18.94 -3.84
CA SER A 107 6.48 17.54 -4.23
C SER A 107 5.30 16.68 -3.76
N HIS A 108 4.91 16.80 -2.49
CA HIS A 108 3.75 16.09 -1.94
C HIS A 108 2.43 16.54 -2.57
N GLU A 109 2.26 17.82 -2.92
CA GLU A 109 1.09 18.32 -3.65
C GLU A 109 0.92 17.58 -4.99
N ARG A 110 1.99 17.48 -5.81
CA ARG A 110 1.94 16.74 -7.09
C ARG A 110 1.67 15.25 -6.90
N TYR A 111 2.21 14.67 -5.84
CA TYR A 111 1.93 13.27 -5.48
C TYR A 111 0.47 13.08 -5.04
N ASN A 112 -0.07 14.01 -4.26
CA ASN A 112 -1.45 13.97 -3.76
C ASN A 112 -2.48 14.13 -4.88
N GLU A 113 -2.16 14.79 -6.00
CA GLU A 113 -2.99 14.77 -7.21
C GLU A 113 -3.14 13.36 -7.81
N ILE A 114 -2.18 12.46 -7.60
CA ILE A 114 -2.32 11.05 -7.93
C ILE A 114 -3.33 10.42 -6.98
N ARG A 115 -3.14 10.56 -5.66
CA ARG A 115 -4.04 10.00 -4.62
C ARG A 115 -5.49 10.45 -4.77
N ARG A 116 -5.70 11.71 -5.13
CA ARG A 116 -7.03 12.30 -5.35
C ARG A 116 -7.82 11.58 -6.45
N MET A 117 -7.12 11.18 -7.51
CA MET A 117 -7.73 10.65 -8.74
C MET A 117 -7.60 9.14 -8.88
N CYS A 118 -6.54 8.55 -8.33
CA CYS A 118 -6.35 7.11 -8.21
C CYS A 118 -7.17 6.63 -7.02
N ARG A 119 -8.49 6.51 -7.24
CA ARG A 119 -9.34 5.81 -6.29
C ARG A 119 -8.89 4.34 -6.29
N PRO A 120 -8.87 3.68 -5.13
CA PRO A 120 -8.53 2.27 -5.01
C PRO A 120 -9.33 1.31 -5.90
N TYR A 121 -10.39 1.78 -6.54
CA TYR A 121 -11.29 0.96 -7.37
C TYR A 121 -11.08 1.14 -8.88
N VAL A 122 -10.04 1.87 -9.30
CA VAL A 122 -9.78 2.18 -10.71
C VAL A 122 -8.50 1.47 -11.16
N SER A 123 -8.64 0.63 -12.17
CA SER A 123 -7.54 -0.02 -12.89
C SER A 123 -6.55 1.02 -13.44
N VAL A 124 -5.26 0.85 -13.11
CA VAL A 124 -4.20 1.74 -13.61
C VAL A 124 -3.72 1.25 -14.98
N ARG A 125 -4.42 1.72 -16.01
CA ARG A 125 -4.13 1.45 -17.43
C ARG A 125 -3.12 2.44 -18.01
N LYS A 126 -2.79 2.27 -19.29
CA LYS A 126 -1.74 3.02 -20.00
C LYS A 126 -1.88 4.55 -19.85
N GLU A 127 -3.08 5.10 -20.01
CA GLU A 127 -3.35 6.53 -19.93
C GLU A 127 -3.12 7.05 -18.50
N MET A 128 -3.66 6.34 -17.50
CA MET A 128 -3.48 6.68 -16.09
C MET A 128 -2.02 6.52 -15.66
N ALA A 129 -1.34 5.46 -16.09
CA ALA A 129 0.08 5.24 -15.85
C ALA A 129 0.94 6.37 -16.46
N ALA A 130 0.61 6.82 -17.68
CA ALA A 130 1.31 7.94 -18.32
C ALA A 130 1.07 9.28 -17.60
N ARG A 131 -0.15 9.52 -17.09
CA ARG A 131 -0.46 10.68 -16.23
C ARG A 131 0.32 10.59 -14.92
N ASN A 132 0.25 9.47 -14.22
CA ASN A 132 0.90 9.26 -12.93
C ASN A 132 2.42 9.39 -13.06
N ARG A 133 3.03 8.86 -14.14
CA ARG A 133 4.45 9.04 -14.43
C ARG A 133 4.84 10.52 -14.54
N ARG A 134 4.01 11.33 -15.20
CA ARG A 134 4.25 12.78 -15.30
C ARG A 134 4.18 13.47 -13.93
N LEU A 135 3.16 13.17 -13.13
CA LEU A 135 2.99 13.72 -11.77
C LEU A 135 4.11 13.29 -10.82
N LEU A 136 4.49 12.01 -10.82
CA LEU A 136 5.61 11.50 -10.04
C LEU A 136 6.94 12.15 -10.47
N SER A 137 7.17 12.35 -11.78
CA SER A 137 8.37 13.05 -12.26
C SER A 137 8.40 14.52 -11.81
N GLN A 138 7.26 15.20 -11.77
CA GLN A 138 7.15 16.55 -11.23
C GLN A 138 7.41 16.57 -9.72
N SER A 139 6.83 15.61 -8.99
CA SER A 139 7.07 15.41 -7.56
C SER A 139 8.56 15.21 -7.27
N LEU A 140 9.23 14.30 -8.00
CA LEU A 140 10.64 14.00 -7.83
C LEU A 140 11.52 15.24 -8.04
N ARG A 141 11.29 16.01 -9.13
CA ARG A 141 12.04 17.25 -9.39
C ARG A 141 11.90 18.28 -8.27
N ALA A 142 10.70 18.38 -7.67
CA ALA A 142 10.46 19.29 -6.55
C ALA A 142 11.16 18.81 -5.26
N ALA A 143 11.15 17.50 -4.98
CA ALA A 143 11.87 16.92 -3.85
C ALA A 143 13.39 17.09 -4.00
N GLU A 144 13.95 16.81 -5.17
CA GLU A 144 15.37 17.04 -5.46
C GLU A 144 15.76 18.53 -5.35
N ARG A 145 14.85 19.45 -5.68
CA ARG A 145 15.05 20.88 -5.41
C ARG A 145 15.13 21.16 -3.92
N ALA A 146 14.28 20.55 -3.10
CA ALA A 146 14.35 20.69 -1.64
C ALA A 146 15.70 20.18 -1.10
N VAL A 147 16.20 19.03 -1.58
CA VAL A 147 17.54 18.51 -1.24
C VAL A 147 18.64 19.52 -1.57
N ARG A 148 18.62 20.12 -2.76
CA ARG A 148 19.61 21.15 -3.15
C ARG A 148 19.57 22.38 -2.24
N LEU A 149 18.38 22.81 -1.81
CA LEU A 149 18.21 23.93 -0.89
C LEU A 149 18.70 23.61 0.55
N LEU A 150 18.89 22.33 0.86
CA LEU A 150 19.42 21.81 2.13
C LEU A 150 20.90 21.38 2.02
N ALA A 151 21.64 21.92 1.04
CA ALA A 151 23.04 21.51 0.80
C ALA A 151 24.01 21.86 1.94
N ARG A 152 23.71 22.88 2.76
CA ARG A 152 24.59 23.30 3.87
C ARG A 152 24.71 22.20 4.94
N PRO A 153 25.90 21.98 5.54
CA PRO A 153 26.12 20.92 6.53
C PRO A 153 25.17 20.95 7.73
N GLN A 154 24.82 22.14 8.23
CA GLN A 154 23.90 22.32 9.36
C GLN A 154 22.48 21.76 9.09
N HIS A 155 22.11 21.56 7.82
CA HIS A 155 20.80 21.03 7.42
C HIS A 155 20.83 19.53 7.04
N ALA A 156 21.92 18.81 7.35
CA ALA A 156 22.10 17.42 6.95
C ALA A 156 20.91 16.52 7.34
N LEU A 157 20.39 16.66 8.56
CA LEU A 157 19.24 15.86 9.03
C LEU A 157 17.98 16.08 8.17
N TYR A 158 17.64 17.33 7.86
CA TYR A 158 16.50 17.62 6.97
C TYR A 158 16.72 17.09 5.56
N ARG A 159 17.95 17.20 5.07
CA ARG A 159 18.31 16.66 3.75
C ARG A 159 18.09 15.15 3.73
N ASP A 160 18.51 14.43 4.77
CA ASP A 160 18.36 12.98 4.87
C ASP A 160 16.88 12.57 4.99
N ASN A 161 16.06 13.36 5.70
CA ASN A 161 14.62 13.17 5.75
C ASN A 161 13.97 13.32 4.36
N VAL A 162 14.31 14.38 3.63
CA VAL A 162 13.81 14.61 2.27
C VAL A 162 14.31 13.54 1.29
N MET A 163 15.54 13.06 1.48
CA MET A 163 16.10 11.98 0.65
C MET A 163 15.31 10.67 0.78
N ALA A 164 14.79 10.34 1.96
CA ALA A 164 13.91 9.17 2.12
C ALA A 164 12.65 9.28 1.25
N TRP A 165 12.09 10.49 1.10
CA TRP A 165 10.97 10.74 0.19
C TRP A 165 11.39 10.68 -1.29
N VAL A 166 12.57 11.21 -1.63
CA VAL A 166 13.13 11.10 -3.00
C VAL A 166 13.28 9.65 -3.42
N GLU A 167 13.84 8.80 -2.56
CA GLU A 167 14.00 7.37 -2.78
C GLU A 167 12.66 6.67 -3.01
N TYR A 168 11.67 7.00 -2.19
CA TYR A 168 10.32 6.46 -2.33
C TYR A 168 9.66 6.88 -3.65
N VAL A 169 9.71 8.16 -4.04
CA VAL A 169 9.12 8.63 -5.30
C VAL A 169 9.82 8.02 -6.53
N ARG A 170 11.14 7.77 -6.46
CA ARG A 170 11.86 7.04 -7.50
C ARG A 170 11.38 5.60 -7.60
N ALA A 171 11.23 4.91 -6.47
CA ALA A 171 10.70 3.56 -6.46
C ALA A 171 9.27 3.48 -7.04
N GLU A 172 8.39 4.42 -6.69
CA GLU A 172 7.05 4.55 -7.27
C GLU A 172 7.08 4.75 -8.79
N LEU A 173 8.02 5.55 -9.31
CA LEU A 173 8.22 5.72 -10.76
C LEU A 173 8.62 4.41 -11.43
N ASP A 174 9.55 3.66 -10.83
CA ASP A 174 10.01 2.39 -11.35
C ASP A 174 8.90 1.34 -11.32
N TRP A 175 8.13 1.30 -10.23
CA TRP A 175 7.02 0.38 -10.04
C TRP A 175 5.86 0.63 -11.00
N LEU A 176 5.74 1.80 -11.64
CA LEU A 176 4.78 1.98 -12.74
C LEU A 176 5.05 1.01 -13.91
N THR A 177 6.26 0.49 -14.05
CA THR A 177 6.58 -0.56 -15.01
C THR A 177 6.52 -1.91 -14.29
N PRO A 178 5.64 -2.85 -14.70
CA PRO A 178 5.61 -4.19 -14.10
C PRO A 178 6.98 -4.86 -14.19
N PRO A 179 7.52 -5.42 -13.09
CA PRO A 179 8.81 -6.08 -13.09
C PRO A 179 8.76 -7.38 -13.91
N THR A 180 9.93 -7.91 -14.24
CA THR A 180 10.07 -9.24 -14.86
C THR A 180 10.96 -10.13 -14.00
N MET A 181 10.54 -11.37 -13.79
CA MET A 181 11.26 -12.40 -13.03
C MET A 181 11.59 -13.59 -13.95
N SER A 182 12.79 -14.15 -13.80
CA SER A 182 13.17 -15.41 -14.42
C SER A 182 12.58 -16.60 -13.64
N CYS A 183 12.12 -17.61 -14.36
CA CYS A 183 11.59 -18.87 -13.83
C CYS A 183 12.50 -20.02 -14.28
N PRO A 184 13.64 -20.24 -13.58
CA PRO A 184 14.54 -21.35 -13.88
C PRO A 184 13.96 -22.69 -13.45
N ALA A 185 14.57 -23.78 -13.91
CA ALA A 185 14.28 -25.11 -13.40
C ALA A 185 14.59 -25.21 -11.89
N ASP A 186 13.70 -25.85 -11.13
CA ASP A 186 13.78 -25.88 -9.67
C ASP A 186 15.01 -26.61 -9.13
N ASP A 187 15.44 -27.67 -9.82
CA ASP A 187 16.61 -28.49 -9.50
C ASP A 187 17.96 -27.77 -9.69
N ARG A 188 17.96 -26.64 -10.40
CA ARG A 188 19.15 -25.82 -10.68
C ARG A 188 19.27 -24.57 -9.82
N THR A 189 18.34 -24.38 -8.89
CA THR A 189 18.26 -23.17 -8.07
C THR A 189 18.45 -23.55 -6.61
N GLY A 190 19.43 -22.95 -5.93
CA GLY A 190 19.64 -23.15 -4.50
C GLY A 190 18.39 -22.76 -3.67
N PRO A 191 18.28 -23.21 -2.41
CA PRO A 191 17.10 -22.99 -1.57
C PRO A 191 16.78 -21.51 -1.37
N ASP A 192 17.78 -20.62 -1.35
CA ASP A 192 17.63 -19.17 -1.16
C ASP A 192 17.93 -18.33 -2.41
N GLU A 193 18.27 -18.97 -3.52
CA GLU A 193 18.58 -18.27 -4.77
C GLU A 193 17.31 -17.82 -5.50
N GLY A 194 17.41 -16.70 -6.22
CA GLY A 194 16.35 -16.21 -7.11
C GLY A 194 15.19 -15.48 -6.44
N PHE A 195 15.19 -15.33 -5.10
CA PHE A 195 14.21 -14.52 -4.38
C PHE A 195 14.31 -13.03 -4.76
N ARG A 196 13.14 -12.39 -4.91
CA ARG A 196 12.98 -10.98 -5.21
C ARG A 196 12.15 -10.33 -4.12
N ALA A 197 12.60 -9.17 -3.65
CA ALA A 197 11.86 -8.38 -2.67
C ALA A 197 10.48 -8.00 -3.20
N MET A 198 9.48 -8.14 -2.34
CA MET A 198 8.14 -7.62 -2.54
C MET A 198 8.05 -6.22 -1.94
N VAL A 199 7.08 -5.44 -2.41
CA VAL A 199 6.88 -4.04 -2.02
C VAL A 199 5.52 -3.88 -1.35
N ARG A 200 5.35 -2.90 -0.48
CA ARG A 200 4.06 -2.68 0.22
C ARG A 200 3.08 -2.00 -0.74
N ASP A 201 1.93 -2.61 -0.99
CA ASP A 201 0.90 -2.12 -1.91
C ASP A 201 -0.03 -1.13 -1.19
N HIS A 202 0.24 0.16 -1.31
CA HIS A 202 -0.56 1.20 -0.65
C HIS A 202 -1.48 1.96 -1.59
N CYS A 203 -1.53 1.62 -2.88
CA CYS A 203 -2.24 2.45 -3.86
C CYS A 203 -1.86 3.94 -3.72
N TYR A 204 -0.57 4.26 -3.88
CA TYR A 204 -0.02 5.61 -3.66
C TYR A 204 -0.22 6.17 -2.24
N ARG A 205 0.02 5.39 -1.19
CA ARG A 205 -0.20 5.83 0.21
C ARG A 205 -1.66 6.28 0.46
N TRP A 206 -2.62 5.62 -0.19
CA TRP A 206 -4.03 5.90 0.02
C TRP A 206 -4.41 5.62 1.48
N GLY A 207 -5.08 6.58 2.10
CA GLY A 207 -5.51 6.50 3.49
C GLY A 207 -4.50 6.93 4.55
N GLU A 208 -3.24 7.18 4.18
CA GLU A 208 -2.25 7.79 5.08
C GLU A 208 -2.63 9.24 5.41
N ARG A 209 -2.32 9.66 6.64
CA ARG A 209 -2.70 10.99 7.16
C ARG A 209 -1.90 12.08 6.46
N CYS A 210 -2.58 13.13 5.96
CA CYS A 210 -1.92 14.17 5.18
C CYS A 210 -0.89 14.99 5.96
N TRP A 211 -0.90 14.97 7.30
CA TRP A 211 0.12 15.64 8.11
C TRP A 211 1.42 14.84 8.24
N GLU A 212 1.43 13.55 7.90
CA GLU A 212 2.68 12.79 7.76
C GLU A 212 3.53 13.34 6.62
N ASP A 213 2.89 13.82 5.55
CA ASP A 213 3.55 14.47 4.43
C ASP A 213 4.29 15.74 4.90
N PHE A 214 3.84 16.40 5.98
CA PHE A 214 4.53 17.54 6.59
C PHE A 214 5.58 17.09 7.61
N GLY A 215 5.21 16.19 8.50
CA GLY A 215 6.06 15.69 9.58
C GLY A 215 7.32 15.03 9.07
N SER A 216 7.24 14.36 7.92
CA SER A 216 8.37 13.71 7.25
C SER A 216 9.46 14.66 6.74
N PHE A 217 9.21 15.98 6.68
CA PHE A 217 10.29 16.95 6.48
C PHE A 217 11.18 17.04 7.73
N PHE A 218 10.57 17.03 8.91
CA PHE A 218 11.22 17.26 10.20
C PHE A 218 11.77 15.99 10.83
N ARG A 219 11.19 14.83 10.52
CA ARG A 219 11.61 13.53 11.04
C ARG A 219 11.66 12.50 9.92
N ARG A 220 12.70 11.66 9.90
CA ARG A 220 12.82 10.61 8.90
C ARG A 220 11.61 9.67 8.99
N GLN A 221 10.92 9.49 7.87
CA GLN A 221 9.82 8.53 7.74
C GLN A 221 10.29 7.34 6.90
N ASP A 222 9.92 6.14 7.33
CA ASP A 222 10.00 4.95 6.49
C ASP A 222 8.74 4.86 5.62
N PHE A 223 8.87 5.21 4.34
CA PHE A 223 7.78 5.16 3.37
C PHE A 223 7.53 3.76 2.81
N PHE A 224 8.51 2.85 2.89
CA PHE A 224 8.40 1.47 2.42
C PHE A 224 7.71 0.58 3.46
N GLY A 225 7.86 0.91 4.74
CA GLY A 225 7.24 0.22 5.86
C GLY A 225 8.02 -1.01 6.31
N PRO A 226 7.64 -1.60 7.46
CA PRO A 226 8.45 -2.61 8.13
C PRO A 226 8.32 -4.03 7.54
N GLY A 227 7.39 -4.26 6.63
CA GLY A 227 7.13 -5.60 6.08
C GLY A 227 8.25 -6.02 5.13
N ARG A 228 8.90 -7.16 5.40
CA ARG A 228 9.93 -7.73 4.54
C ARG A 228 9.50 -9.10 4.06
N CYS A 229 9.03 -9.15 2.81
CA CYS A 229 8.70 -10.39 2.14
C CYS A 229 9.47 -10.50 0.83
N ASP A 230 9.88 -11.72 0.50
CA ASP A 230 10.45 -12.03 -0.80
C ASP A 230 9.64 -13.13 -1.48
N CYS A 231 9.68 -13.15 -2.80
CA CYS A 231 9.12 -14.21 -3.58
C CYS A 231 10.01 -14.69 -4.71
N ARG A 232 9.78 -15.91 -5.16
CA ARG A 232 10.35 -16.45 -6.40
C ARG A 232 9.37 -17.39 -7.09
N ALA A 233 9.67 -17.68 -8.34
CA ALA A 233 9.01 -18.72 -9.10
C ALA A 233 10.07 -19.60 -9.79
N THR A 234 9.86 -20.91 -9.75
CA THR A 234 10.71 -21.91 -10.40
C THR A 234 9.82 -22.96 -11.10
N ALA A 235 10.35 -23.57 -12.15
CA ALA A 235 9.67 -24.63 -12.89
C ALA A 235 10.08 -25.99 -12.32
N ALA A 236 9.20 -26.58 -11.50
CA ALA A 236 9.38 -27.94 -11.02
C ALA A 236 8.83 -28.96 -12.05
N PRO A 237 9.25 -30.24 -11.99
CA PRO A 237 8.70 -31.27 -12.88
C PRO A 237 7.18 -31.39 -12.81
N ALA A 238 6.60 -31.30 -11.60
CA ALA A 238 5.18 -31.44 -11.35
C ALA A 238 4.35 -30.17 -11.65
N GLY A 239 4.96 -28.98 -11.65
CA GLY A 239 4.22 -27.73 -11.76
C GLY A 239 5.06 -26.46 -11.63
N LEU A 240 4.40 -25.32 -11.70
CA LEU A 240 4.98 -24.04 -11.35
C LEU A 240 5.10 -23.95 -9.82
N LYS A 241 6.31 -23.85 -9.30
CA LYS A 241 6.53 -23.59 -7.87
C LYS A 241 6.61 -22.09 -7.65
N VAL A 242 5.79 -21.56 -6.76
CA VAL A 242 5.84 -20.18 -6.28
C VAL A 242 6.19 -20.22 -4.80
N SER A 243 7.29 -19.56 -4.44
CA SER A 243 7.77 -19.48 -3.06
C SER A 243 7.57 -18.08 -2.51
N LEU A 244 7.21 -17.99 -1.25
CA LEU A 244 7.06 -16.78 -0.48
C LEU A 244 7.75 -16.94 0.87
N ARG A 245 8.48 -15.92 1.33
CA ARG A 245 9.05 -15.88 2.68
C ARG A 245 8.88 -14.51 3.33
N GLU A 246 8.68 -14.49 4.64
CA GLU A 246 8.70 -13.30 5.48
C GLU A 246 9.87 -13.37 6.45
N HIS A 247 10.49 -12.22 6.71
CA HIS A 247 11.67 -12.06 7.58
C HIS A 247 11.40 -11.12 8.75
N ASP A 248 12.30 -11.14 9.73
CA ASP A 248 12.34 -10.24 10.87
C ASP A 248 11.03 -10.17 11.67
N ILE A 249 10.46 -11.35 11.96
CA ILE A 249 9.21 -11.47 12.72
C ILE A 249 9.44 -12.09 14.09
N ASP A 250 8.46 -11.93 14.98
CA ASP A 250 8.24 -12.81 16.12
C ASP A 250 7.26 -13.91 15.67
N TRP A 251 7.75 -15.14 15.52
CA TRP A 251 6.92 -16.26 15.07
C TRP A 251 5.76 -16.61 16.02
N PRO A 252 5.95 -16.75 17.36
CA PRO A 252 4.85 -16.90 18.29
C PRO A 252 3.75 -15.85 18.13
N GLN A 253 4.11 -14.56 18.05
CA GLN A 253 3.17 -13.48 17.84
C GLN A 253 2.45 -13.63 16.49
N ARG A 254 3.19 -13.95 15.43
CA ARG A 254 2.65 -14.12 14.08
C ARG A 254 1.65 -15.27 14.00
N ARG A 255 1.99 -16.42 14.59
CA ARG A 255 1.12 -17.60 14.66
C ARG A 255 -0.16 -17.29 15.43
N ALA A 256 -0.06 -16.64 16.59
CA ALA A 256 -1.20 -16.28 17.40
C ALA A 256 -2.17 -15.37 16.63
N LEU A 257 -1.64 -14.36 15.93
CA LEU A 257 -2.41 -13.45 15.08
C LEU A 257 -3.19 -14.20 13.99
N TRP A 258 -2.54 -15.09 13.25
CA TRP A 258 -3.22 -15.91 12.25
C TRP A 258 -4.26 -16.85 12.85
N GLY A 259 -4.00 -17.38 14.05
CA GLY A 259 -4.97 -18.18 14.80
C GLY A 259 -6.26 -17.42 15.14
N GLN A 260 -6.15 -16.15 15.54
CA GLN A 260 -7.30 -15.28 15.84
C GLN A 260 -8.17 -14.98 14.60
N HIS A 261 -7.57 -15.01 13.41
CA HIS A 261 -8.24 -14.68 12.15
C HIS A 261 -8.68 -15.91 11.34
N ARG A 262 -8.52 -17.13 11.86
CA ARG A 262 -8.97 -18.36 11.21
C ARG A 262 -10.48 -18.34 10.96
N GLY A 263 -10.91 -18.71 9.76
CA GLY A 263 -12.33 -18.70 9.38
C GLY A 263 -12.91 -17.32 9.05
N THR A 264 -12.15 -16.24 9.25
CA THR A 264 -12.55 -14.88 8.84
C THR A 264 -12.10 -14.58 7.41
N GLN A 265 -12.63 -13.52 6.80
CA GLN A 265 -12.18 -13.04 5.48
C GLN A 265 -10.65 -12.80 5.40
N ASN A 266 -10.01 -12.48 6.53
CA ASN A 266 -8.58 -12.20 6.60
C ASN A 266 -7.71 -13.44 6.32
N GLN A 267 -8.26 -14.66 6.41
CA GLN A 267 -7.53 -15.89 6.07
C GLN A 267 -7.05 -15.91 4.61
N THR A 268 -7.74 -15.16 3.74
CA THR A 268 -7.37 -15.00 2.32
C THR A 268 -6.12 -14.18 2.11
N GLY A 269 -5.63 -13.50 3.16
CA GLY A 269 -4.47 -12.63 3.09
C GLY A 269 -3.13 -13.36 3.17
N PHE A 270 -3.07 -14.67 3.41
CA PHE A 270 -1.77 -15.34 3.62
C PHE A 270 -0.94 -15.38 2.33
N MET A 271 -1.47 -15.97 1.26
CA MET A 271 -0.82 -15.95 -0.06
C MET A 271 -1.88 -15.96 -1.15
N GLN A 272 -1.74 -15.05 -2.12
CA GLN A 272 -2.57 -15.03 -3.32
C GLN A 272 -1.69 -14.96 -4.56
N VAL A 273 -1.84 -15.92 -5.46
CA VAL A 273 -1.12 -16.01 -6.73
C VAL A 273 -2.08 -15.71 -7.86
N PHE A 274 -1.71 -14.79 -8.73
CA PHE A 274 -2.45 -14.44 -9.95
C PHE A 274 -1.59 -14.80 -11.15
N LEU A 275 -2.14 -15.55 -12.10
CA LEU A 275 -1.41 -16.05 -13.26
C LEU A 275 -2.22 -15.84 -14.54
N ASP A 276 -1.57 -15.35 -15.58
CA ASP A 276 -2.05 -15.38 -16.96
C ASP A 276 -1.11 -16.29 -17.77
N PRO A 277 -1.37 -17.62 -17.79
CA PRO A 277 -0.57 -18.56 -18.54
C PRO A 277 -0.60 -18.23 -20.04
N GLY A 278 0.58 -18.19 -20.67
CA GLY A 278 0.73 -17.84 -22.07
C GLY A 278 0.54 -16.35 -22.39
N SER A 279 0.38 -15.48 -21.39
CA SER A 279 0.19 -14.03 -21.57
C SER A 279 -0.99 -13.71 -22.50
N THR A 280 -2.16 -14.31 -22.25
CA THR A 280 -3.34 -14.13 -23.10
C THR A 280 -3.96 -12.74 -23.01
N HIS A 281 -3.64 -11.97 -21.96
CA HIS A 281 -4.27 -10.69 -21.65
C HIS A 281 -5.79 -10.75 -21.45
N ARG A 282 -6.33 -11.95 -21.21
CA ARG A 282 -7.77 -12.15 -21.08
C ARG A 282 -8.13 -12.90 -19.83
N ARG A 283 -7.52 -14.06 -19.59
CA ARG A 283 -7.88 -14.92 -18.46
C ARG A 283 -6.79 -14.91 -17.41
N VAL A 284 -7.18 -14.68 -16.16
CA VAL A 284 -6.30 -14.80 -15.01
C VAL A 284 -6.82 -15.87 -14.08
N LEU A 285 -5.95 -16.81 -13.74
CA LEU A 285 -6.15 -17.79 -12.69
C LEU A 285 -5.73 -17.17 -11.37
N GLN A 286 -6.52 -17.36 -10.33
CA GLN A 286 -6.26 -16.87 -8.99
C GLN A 286 -6.24 -18.05 -8.01
N TYR A 287 -5.15 -18.19 -7.27
CA TYR A 287 -4.99 -19.18 -6.21
C TYR A 287 -4.86 -18.45 -4.89
N THR A 288 -5.80 -18.67 -3.97
CA THR A 288 -5.74 -18.14 -2.60
C THR A 288 -5.40 -19.28 -1.66
N ILE A 289 -4.31 -19.13 -0.92
CA ILE A 289 -3.82 -20.12 0.02
C ILE A 289 -4.05 -19.58 1.43
N TYR A 290 -4.61 -20.42 2.30
CA TYR A 290 -4.78 -20.10 3.72
C TYR A 290 -3.49 -20.36 4.48
N PHE A 291 -3.38 -19.80 5.69
CA PHE A 291 -2.18 -19.89 6.52
C PHE A 291 -1.65 -21.34 6.60
N ARG A 292 -0.34 -21.52 6.35
CA ARG A 292 0.37 -22.81 6.34
C ARG A 292 -0.13 -23.85 5.33
N GLY A 293 -0.93 -23.44 4.34
CA GLY A 293 -1.48 -24.36 3.36
C GLY A 293 -2.62 -25.23 3.90
N GLU A 294 -3.28 -24.84 5.00
CA GLU A 294 -4.41 -25.57 5.60
C GLU A 294 -5.68 -25.59 4.72
N GLY A 295 -5.63 -24.96 3.55
CA GLY A 295 -6.68 -24.93 2.57
C GLY A 295 -6.49 -23.77 1.60
N GLY A 296 -7.52 -23.49 0.82
CA GLY A 296 -7.50 -22.40 -0.12
C GLY A 296 -8.63 -22.48 -1.13
N THR A 297 -8.61 -21.54 -2.07
CA THR A 297 -9.51 -21.52 -3.22
C THR A 297 -8.73 -21.33 -4.52
N ALA A 298 -9.29 -21.88 -5.59
CA ALA A 298 -8.91 -21.56 -6.96
C ALA A 298 -10.08 -20.83 -7.63
N ALA A 299 -9.79 -19.76 -8.35
CA ALA A 299 -10.77 -19.01 -9.11
C ALA A 299 -10.18 -18.60 -10.45
N ALA A 300 -11.01 -18.08 -11.33
CA ALA A 300 -10.55 -17.42 -12.53
C ALA A 300 -11.41 -16.19 -12.79
N PHE A 301 -10.84 -15.23 -13.51
CA PHE A 301 -11.60 -14.12 -14.05
C PHE A 301 -11.12 -13.79 -15.45
N GLU A 302 -12.01 -13.19 -16.22
CA GLU A 302 -11.76 -12.82 -17.61
C GLU A 302 -12.04 -11.34 -17.83
N GLU A 303 -11.13 -10.67 -18.54
CA GLU A 303 -11.38 -9.34 -19.09
C GLU A 303 -11.97 -9.46 -20.50
N LEU A 304 -13.17 -8.93 -20.67
CA LEU A 304 -13.84 -8.78 -21.96
C LEU A 304 -13.46 -7.47 -22.66
N PRO A 305 -13.71 -7.35 -23.98
CA PRO A 305 -13.58 -6.08 -24.69
C PRO A 305 -14.30 -4.94 -23.96
N GLY A 306 -13.65 -3.78 -23.84
CA GLY A 306 -14.16 -2.63 -23.09
C GLY A 306 -13.85 -2.64 -21.58
N GLY A 307 -13.09 -3.61 -21.08
CA GLY A 307 -12.62 -3.63 -19.69
C GLY A 307 -13.59 -4.21 -18.67
N ARG A 308 -14.63 -4.91 -19.13
CA ARG A 308 -15.59 -5.60 -18.25
C ARG A 308 -14.97 -6.89 -17.72
N MET A 309 -14.98 -7.04 -16.40
CA MET A 309 -14.49 -8.24 -15.72
C MET A 309 -15.63 -9.24 -15.49
N ILE A 310 -15.42 -10.51 -15.87
CA ILE A 310 -16.28 -11.64 -15.51
C ILE A 310 -15.53 -12.48 -14.48
N HIS A 311 -16.13 -12.68 -13.31
CA HIS A 311 -15.59 -13.54 -12.28
C HIS A 311 -16.27 -14.90 -12.33
N HIS A 312 -15.46 -15.96 -12.33
CA HIS A 312 -15.95 -17.32 -12.16
C HIS A 312 -16.01 -17.64 -10.65
N PRO A 313 -17.03 -18.38 -10.18
CA PRO A 313 -17.13 -18.75 -8.77
C PRO A 313 -15.87 -19.48 -8.28
N PRO A 314 -15.35 -19.15 -7.08
CA PRO A 314 -14.21 -19.85 -6.53
C PRO A 314 -14.57 -21.30 -6.20
N THR A 315 -13.64 -22.21 -6.43
CA THR A 315 -13.70 -23.62 -6.02
C THR A 315 -12.67 -23.89 -4.93
N THR A 316 -12.85 -24.97 -4.17
CA THR A 316 -11.83 -25.43 -3.21
C THR A 316 -10.53 -25.73 -3.94
N LEU A 317 -9.41 -25.30 -3.37
CA LEU A 317 -8.08 -25.62 -3.90
C LEU A 317 -7.86 -27.15 -3.90
N ARG A 318 -7.53 -27.71 -5.06
CA ARG A 318 -7.23 -29.14 -5.23
C ARG A 318 -5.96 -29.31 -6.06
N GLY A 319 -5.24 -30.42 -5.87
CA GLY A 319 -4.07 -30.81 -6.68
C GLY A 319 -2.81 -29.96 -6.50
N CYS A 320 -2.87 -28.81 -5.82
CA CYS A 320 -1.70 -28.03 -5.46
C CYS A 320 -0.98 -28.65 -4.25
N GLN A 321 0.34 -28.66 -4.26
CA GLN A 321 1.16 -29.12 -3.13
C GLN A 321 1.74 -27.91 -2.39
N GLY A 322 1.57 -27.88 -1.06
CA GLY A 322 2.08 -26.83 -0.20
C GLY A 322 3.15 -27.37 0.75
N HIS A 323 4.25 -26.64 0.93
CA HIS A 323 5.23 -26.92 1.96
C HIS A 323 5.46 -25.66 2.80
N PHE A 324 5.29 -25.77 4.11
CA PHE A 324 5.46 -24.68 5.05
C PHE A 324 6.60 -25.00 6.03
N GLU A 325 7.51 -24.05 6.20
CA GLU A 325 8.58 -24.12 7.17
C GLU A 325 8.74 -22.77 7.88
N HIS A 326 9.29 -22.78 9.10
CA HIS A 326 9.53 -21.57 9.86
C HIS A 326 10.73 -21.71 10.79
N THR A 327 11.27 -20.56 11.18
CA THR A 327 12.18 -20.40 12.32
C THR A 327 11.49 -19.54 13.39
N ASP A 328 12.23 -19.03 14.37
CA ASP A 328 11.71 -18.04 15.31
C ASP A 328 11.56 -16.65 14.67
N SER A 329 12.33 -16.36 13.62
CA SER A 329 12.43 -15.03 13.00
C SER A 329 11.94 -14.95 11.55
N SER A 330 11.48 -16.06 10.97
CA SER A 330 11.04 -16.11 9.57
C SER A 330 10.09 -17.27 9.30
N TRP A 331 9.38 -17.22 8.18
CA TRP A 331 8.71 -18.39 7.61
C TRP A 331 8.83 -18.41 6.09
N ARG A 332 8.67 -19.60 5.51
CA ARG A 332 8.60 -19.82 4.08
C ARG A 332 7.45 -20.74 3.73
N PHE A 333 6.82 -20.45 2.60
CA PHE A 333 5.81 -21.30 2.00
C PHE A 333 6.10 -21.50 0.51
N ASP A 334 6.14 -22.75 0.09
CA ASP A 334 6.25 -23.16 -1.30
C ASP A 334 4.92 -23.75 -1.77
N LEU A 335 4.39 -23.21 -2.86
CA LEU A 335 3.19 -23.71 -3.54
C LEU A 335 3.58 -24.28 -4.91
N VAL A 336 3.28 -25.54 -5.18
CA VAL A 336 3.40 -26.14 -6.52
C VAL A 336 2.01 -26.22 -7.15
N ILE A 337 1.82 -25.46 -8.24
CA ILE A 337 0.60 -25.45 -9.05
C ILE A 337 0.81 -26.39 -10.26
N PRO A 338 0.02 -27.48 -10.41
CA PRO A 338 0.24 -28.46 -11.47
C PRO A 338 0.16 -27.87 -12.87
N TRP A 339 1.02 -28.35 -13.78
CA TRP A 339 1.01 -27.92 -15.19
C TRP A 339 -0.34 -28.16 -15.89
N GLU A 340 -1.06 -29.20 -15.50
CA GLU A 340 -2.42 -29.51 -15.96
C GLU A 340 -3.39 -28.35 -15.70
N GLN A 341 -3.37 -27.79 -14.49
CA GLN A 341 -4.25 -26.67 -14.12
C GLN A 341 -3.88 -25.38 -14.85
N LEU A 342 -2.62 -25.27 -15.27
CA LEU A 342 -2.08 -24.17 -16.06
C LEU A 342 -2.25 -24.42 -17.59
N GLY A 343 -2.84 -25.54 -17.97
CA GLY A 343 -3.12 -25.96 -19.35
C GLY A 343 -1.93 -26.64 -20.05
N ARG A 344 -0.69 -26.28 -19.72
CA ARG A 344 0.51 -26.95 -20.23
C ARG A 344 1.78 -26.54 -19.49
N ARG A 345 2.84 -27.32 -19.71
CA ARG A 345 4.21 -26.93 -19.37
C ARG A 345 4.70 -25.83 -20.35
N PRO A 346 5.33 -24.76 -19.87
CA PRO A 346 5.88 -23.71 -20.71
C PRO A 346 7.16 -24.17 -21.43
N ARG A 347 7.41 -23.60 -22.60
CA ARG A 347 8.68 -23.79 -23.33
C ARG A 347 9.75 -22.84 -22.78
N ARG A 348 11.02 -23.19 -22.98
CA ARG A 348 12.14 -22.29 -22.70
C ARG A 348 11.98 -21.00 -23.51
N GLY A 349 12.21 -19.85 -22.87
CA GLY A 349 12.03 -18.51 -23.41
C GLY A 349 10.59 -17.98 -23.38
N GLU A 350 9.62 -18.83 -23.03
CA GLU A 350 8.23 -18.42 -22.98
C GLU A 350 7.97 -17.40 -21.87
N ARG A 351 7.04 -16.47 -22.12
CA ARG A 351 6.67 -15.41 -21.19
C ARG A 351 5.23 -15.56 -20.74
N TRP A 352 5.03 -15.70 -19.44
CA TRP A 352 3.73 -15.61 -18.79
C TRP A 352 3.66 -14.31 -18.00
N ARG A 353 2.51 -14.04 -17.38
CA ARG A 353 2.37 -12.93 -16.44
C ARG A 353 1.89 -13.42 -15.09
N MET A 354 2.44 -12.86 -14.03
CA MET A 354 2.18 -13.27 -12.65
C MET A 354 2.06 -12.06 -11.74
N ASN A 355 1.32 -12.21 -10.65
CA ASN A 355 1.52 -11.40 -9.47
C ASN A 355 1.34 -12.25 -8.22
N LEU A 356 1.95 -11.81 -7.12
CA LEU A 356 1.91 -12.49 -5.83
C LEU A 356 1.63 -11.46 -4.75
N PHE A 357 0.71 -11.80 -3.86
CA PHE A 357 0.31 -10.95 -2.75
C PHE A 357 0.36 -11.73 -1.43
N THR A 358 0.67 -11.01 -0.36
CA THR A 358 0.53 -11.48 1.01
C THR A 358 0.23 -10.31 1.92
N ASN A 359 -0.54 -10.51 2.98
CA ASN A 359 -0.72 -9.58 4.08
C ASN A 359 -0.45 -10.34 5.38
N PRO A 360 0.82 -10.63 5.65
CA PRO A 360 1.18 -11.52 6.75
C PRO A 360 0.83 -10.91 8.10
N SER A 361 0.73 -9.57 8.18
CA SER A 361 0.45 -8.81 9.40
C SER A 361 -1.03 -8.67 9.71
N VAL A 362 -1.91 -9.21 8.84
CA VAL A 362 -3.38 -9.09 8.91
C VAL A 362 -3.83 -7.65 9.18
N THR A 363 -3.02 -6.68 8.75
CA THR A 363 -3.24 -5.26 9.02
C THR A 363 -3.76 -4.61 7.75
N ARG A 364 -4.78 -3.76 7.89
CA ARG A 364 -5.33 -3.00 6.77
C ARG A 364 -4.22 -2.19 6.09
N ASN A 365 -4.21 -2.16 4.75
CA ASN A 365 -3.25 -1.42 3.93
C ASN A 365 -1.77 -1.79 4.17
N ARG A 366 -1.49 -3.02 4.64
CA ARG A 366 -0.14 -3.57 4.82
C ARG A 366 0.13 -4.82 3.98
N ARG A 367 -0.59 -4.94 2.87
CA ARG A 367 -0.34 -5.98 1.87
C ARG A 367 1.02 -5.76 1.22
N MET A 368 1.82 -6.81 1.10
CA MET A 368 3.00 -6.89 0.27
C MET A 368 2.63 -7.52 -1.08
N ILE A 369 3.26 -7.03 -2.14
CA ILE A 369 3.00 -7.41 -3.52
C ILE A 369 4.31 -7.47 -4.31
N TRP A 370 4.42 -8.39 -5.27
CA TRP A 370 5.59 -8.40 -6.14
C TRP A 370 5.54 -7.29 -7.20
N CYS A 371 4.41 -7.14 -7.88
CA CYS A 371 4.20 -6.08 -8.88
C CYS A 371 3.10 -5.13 -8.38
N GLN A 372 3.41 -3.87 -8.06
CA GLN A 372 2.44 -2.88 -7.55
C GLN A 372 1.11 -2.89 -8.34
N GLY A 373 0.01 -3.13 -7.64
CA GLY A 373 -1.33 -3.18 -8.23
C GLY A 373 -1.92 -1.79 -8.41
N TYR A 374 -1.65 -0.88 -7.46
CA TYR A 374 -2.27 0.46 -7.40
C TYR A 374 -3.80 0.43 -7.33
N GLU A 375 -4.38 -0.68 -6.88
CA GLU A 375 -5.82 -0.91 -6.83
C GLU A 375 -6.20 -1.98 -5.80
N TYR A 376 -7.48 -2.04 -5.49
CA TYR A 376 -8.12 -3.00 -4.60
C TYR A 376 -8.85 -4.12 -5.35
N ARG A 377 -8.93 -4.07 -6.69
CA ARG A 377 -9.66 -5.06 -7.51
C ARG A 377 -8.72 -5.94 -8.32
N SER A 378 -9.22 -7.11 -8.71
CA SER A 378 -8.53 -7.99 -9.66
C SER A 378 -8.46 -7.34 -11.04
N ASP A 379 -7.26 -7.15 -11.57
CA ASP A 379 -7.03 -6.63 -12.91
C ASP A 379 -5.94 -7.44 -13.61
N VAL A 380 -6.05 -7.53 -14.93
CA VAL A 380 -5.06 -8.17 -15.79
C VAL A 380 -3.95 -7.19 -16.20
N ALA A 381 -4.15 -5.88 -16.03
CA ALA A 381 -3.20 -4.85 -16.51
C ALA A 381 -1.91 -4.79 -15.68
N ARG A 382 -1.94 -5.22 -14.41
CA ARG A 382 -0.86 -5.09 -13.43
C ARG A 382 -0.28 -6.44 -12.98
N LEU A 383 0.03 -7.29 -13.95
CA LEU A 383 0.83 -8.51 -13.75
C LEU A 383 2.26 -8.29 -14.25
N GLY A 384 3.25 -8.71 -13.46
CA GLY A 384 4.65 -8.73 -13.86
C GLY A 384 4.95 -9.87 -14.84
N GLY A 385 6.06 -9.77 -15.57
CA GLY A 385 6.49 -10.79 -16.54
C GLY A 385 7.18 -11.98 -15.86
N LEU A 386 6.86 -13.19 -16.26
CA LEU A 386 7.52 -14.41 -15.82
C LEU A 386 8.15 -15.11 -17.03
N VAL A 387 9.48 -15.22 -17.08
CA VAL A 387 10.22 -15.77 -18.23
C VAL A 387 10.83 -17.11 -17.88
N PHE A 388 10.43 -18.19 -18.56
CA PHE A 388 10.97 -19.53 -18.33
C PHE A 388 12.34 -19.67 -18.98
N VAL A 389 13.38 -20.02 -18.23
CA VAL A 389 14.80 -19.97 -18.69
C VAL A 389 15.52 -21.30 -18.72
#